data_AF-A0A839W7D8-F1
#
_entry.id   AF-A0A839W7D8-F1
#
_cell.length_a   1.000
_cell.length_b   1.000
_cell.length_c   1.000
_cell.angle_alpha   90.00
_cell.angle_beta   90.00
_cell.angle_gamma   90.00
#
_symmetry.space_group_name_H-M   'P 1'
#
loop_
_entity.id
_entity.type
_entity.pdbx_description
1 polymer ?
#
loop_
_entity_poly.entity_id
_entity_poly.type
_entity_poly.pdbx_seq_one_letter_code
_entity_poly.pdbx_strand_id
1 'polypeptide(L)'
;MWSADWIRGDFSDWTREDKAFWLNVGVGAVALGWGAWSWDWGTSGPRFQDEGWFGRTTPEGGADKLGHAWSGYAISHLFANRYEHFGYNRTEAARYGALSSLGVMGLIEVGDAFSDDYGFSYQDMLFNVAGAALGYVLWEYPEIKRKVDFRAEYNPFPSGKRQVDVTTDYQRTKYLLAVKADGFDAIENPWLKHLEFHVGYYARNYAEYQPGSADQRERHLYIGLGLNLTKLLSPHVNTGGVLNYVQVPYTYVTLDRNLDQR
;
A
#
# COMPACT_ATOMS: atom_id res chain seq x y z
N MET A 1 38.12 -8.03 25.98
CA MET A 1 36.72 -8.44 25.83
C MET A 1 35.89 -7.19 26.09
N TRP A 2 35.49 -6.48 25.04
CA TRP A 2 34.69 -5.25 25.16
C TRP A 2 33.23 -5.64 24.92
N SER A 3 32.39 -5.70 25.96
CA SER A 3 30.95 -5.85 25.77
C SER A 3 30.36 -4.51 25.36
N ALA A 4 29.64 -4.51 24.24
CA ALA A 4 28.88 -3.38 23.76
C ALA A 4 27.54 -3.30 24.50
N ASP A 5 27.60 -3.14 25.82
CA ASP A 5 26.40 -3.05 26.67
C ASP A 5 25.67 -1.70 26.54
N TRP A 6 26.26 -0.72 25.86
CA TRP A 6 25.66 0.60 25.60
C TRP A 6 24.71 0.63 24.39
N ILE A 7 24.59 -0.47 23.63
CA ILE A 7 23.68 -0.57 22.47
C ILE A 7 22.31 -1.16 22.87
N ARG A 8 22.19 -1.71 24.08
CA ARG A 8 20.90 -2.18 24.62
C ARG A 8 20.29 -1.07 25.46
N GLY A 9 19.67 -0.09 24.81
CA GLY A 9 18.72 0.78 25.51
C GLY A 9 17.67 -0.11 26.18
N ASP A 10 17.58 -0.07 27.50
CA ASP A 10 16.53 -0.78 28.23
C ASP A 10 15.22 0.00 28.07
N PHE A 11 14.44 -0.38 27.06
CA PHE A 11 13.14 0.21 26.76
C PHE A 11 12.02 -0.34 27.66
N SER A 12 12.35 -1.08 28.72
CA SER A 12 11.39 -1.62 29.69
C SER A 12 10.58 -0.51 30.36
N ASP A 13 11.24 0.60 30.69
CA ASP A 13 10.69 1.66 31.55
C ASP A 13 9.84 2.68 30.79
N TRP A 14 9.79 2.57 29.46
CA TRP A 14 9.03 3.48 28.63
C TRP A 14 7.52 3.25 28.77
N THR A 15 6.78 4.34 28.91
CA THR A 15 5.32 4.31 28.81
C THR A 15 4.89 3.89 27.41
N ARG A 16 3.63 3.46 27.24
CA ARG A 16 3.11 3.13 25.90
C ARG A 16 3.09 4.36 25.00
N GLU A 17 2.88 5.53 25.57
CA GLU A 17 2.92 6.83 24.89
C GLU A 17 4.33 7.18 24.41
N ASP A 18 5.37 6.94 25.23
CA ASP A 18 6.77 7.13 24.81
C ASP A 18 7.13 6.20 23.65
N LYS A 19 6.74 4.92 23.75
CA LYS A 19 6.96 3.93 22.69
C LYS A 19 6.26 4.34 21.40
N ALA A 20 5.02 4.84 21.49
CA ALA A 20 4.27 5.33 20.35
C ALA A 20 4.92 6.57 19.73
N PHE A 21 5.33 7.55 20.55
CA PHE A 21 6.01 8.76 20.08
C PHE A 21 7.28 8.42 19.31
N TRP A 22 8.17 7.64 19.90
CA TRP A 22 9.44 7.28 19.27
C TRP A 22 9.28 6.39 18.05
N LEU A 23 8.25 5.55 17.98
CA LEU A 23 7.89 4.83 16.76
C LEU A 23 7.55 5.80 15.63
N ASN A 24 6.71 6.82 15.87
CA ASN A 24 6.36 7.81 14.85
C ASN A 24 7.57 8.62 14.41
N VAL A 25 8.40 9.07 15.37
CA VAL A 25 9.65 9.80 15.06
C VAL A 25 10.57 8.94 14.20
N GLY A 26 10.78 7.68 14.58
CA GLY A 26 11.65 6.76 13.85
C GLY A 26 11.15 6.47 12.44
N VAL A 27 9.86 6.14 12.28
CA VAL A 27 9.26 5.88 10.96
C VAL A 27 9.27 7.14 10.10
N GLY A 28 8.95 8.31 10.68
CA GLY A 28 9.01 9.59 9.98
C GLY A 28 10.43 9.92 9.50
N ALA A 29 11.44 9.71 10.33
CA ALA A 29 12.84 9.92 9.93
C ALA A 29 13.28 8.96 8.81
N VAL A 30 12.83 7.70 8.84
CA VAL A 30 13.08 6.73 7.76
C VAL A 30 12.39 7.18 6.46
N ALA A 31 11.13 7.60 6.53
CA ALA A 31 10.41 8.11 5.36
C ALA A 31 11.09 9.34 4.76
N LEU A 32 11.52 10.29 5.60
CA LEU A 32 12.28 11.47 5.16
C LEU A 32 13.61 11.11 4.49
N GLY A 33 14.37 10.19 5.09
CA GLY A 33 15.64 9.73 4.52
C GLY A 33 15.44 8.97 3.20
N TRP A 34 14.41 8.14 3.10
CA TRP A 34 14.07 7.43 1.87
C TRP A 34 13.66 8.38 0.75
N GLY A 35 12.78 9.35 1.03
CA GLY A 35 12.31 10.31 0.03
C GLY A 35 13.42 11.25 -0.46
N ALA A 36 14.29 11.72 0.44
CA ALA A 36 15.47 12.48 0.05
C ALA A 36 16.44 11.67 -0.84
N TRP A 37 16.49 10.35 -0.67
CA TRP A 37 17.35 9.48 -1.49
C TRP A 37 16.70 9.03 -2.82
N SER A 38 15.37 8.86 -2.84
CA SER A 38 14.66 8.21 -3.96
C SER A 38 13.90 9.19 -4.86
N TRP A 39 13.50 10.35 -4.35
CA TRP A 39 12.55 11.27 -4.99
C TRP A 39 13.07 12.71 -5.07
N ASP A 40 14.38 12.91 -4.89
CA ASP A 40 15.09 14.18 -5.07
C ASP A 40 14.49 15.35 -4.28
N TRP A 41 14.00 15.09 -3.07
CA TRP A 41 13.46 16.15 -2.20
C TRP A 41 14.52 17.19 -1.83
N GLY A 42 14.13 18.46 -1.90
CA GLY A 42 15.00 19.61 -1.62
C GLY A 42 15.72 20.17 -2.85
N THR A 43 15.44 19.63 -4.04
CA THR A 43 15.93 20.17 -5.32
C THR A 43 15.15 21.40 -5.78
N SER A 44 13.91 21.54 -5.33
CA SER A 44 13.00 22.63 -5.73
C SER A 44 12.36 23.37 -4.53
N GLY A 45 11.70 24.49 -4.81
CA GLY A 45 10.84 25.18 -3.83
C GLY A 45 9.44 24.57 -3.75
N PRO A 46 8.66 24.84 -2.69
CA PRO A 46 7.37 24.18 -2.46
C PRO A 46 6.39 24.42 -3.61
N ARG A 47 5.89 23.35 -4.22
CA ARG A 47 4.94 23.38 -5.33
C ARG A 47 3.74 22.47 -5.10
N PHE A 48 2.57 22.95 -5.51
CA PHE A 48 1.37 22.14 -5.64
C PHE A 48 1.29 21.59 -7.07
N GLN A 49 0.85 20.34 -7.19
CA GLN A 49 0.70 19.68 -8.47
C GLN A 49 -0.70 19.08 -8.58
N ASP A 50 -1.40 19.38 -9.67
CA ASP A 50 -2.62 18.66 -10.04
C ASP A 50 -2.21 17.46 -10.90
N GLU A 51 -2.31 16.26 -10.32
CA GLU A 51 -1.96 15.02 -11.01
C GLU A 51 -3.15 14.36 -11.72
N GLY A 52 -4.34 14.93 -11.56
CA GLY A 52 -5.59 14.36 -12.06
C GLY A 52 -6.01 13.07 -11.33
N TRP A 53 -6.87 12.30 -11.99
CA TRP A 53 -7.46 11.08 -11.46
C TRP A 53 -7.03 9.86 -12.32
N PHE A 54 -7.92 8.90 -12.50
CA PHE A 54 -7.74 7.76 -13.41
C PHE A 54 -7.95 8.18 -14.87
N GLY A 55 -7.20 9.16 -15.38
CA GLY A 55 -7.21 9.58 -16.78
C GLY A 55 -6.09 8.91 -17.57
N ARG A 56 -6.25 8.71 -18.88
CA ARG A 56 -5.17 8.15 -19.72
C ARG A 56 -3.94 9.07 -19.78
N THR A 57 -4.18 10.37 -19.71
CA THR A 57 -3.16 11.40 -19.88
C THR A 57 -2.55 11.88 -18.57
N THR A 58 -2.95 11.31 -17.42
CA THR A 58 -2.31 11.60 -16.14
C THR A 58 -0.96 10.89 -16.04
N PRO A 59 -0.03 11.34 -15.18
CA PRO A 59 1.35 10.83 -15.15
C PRO A 59 1.46 9.31 -15.03
N GLU A 60 0.63 8.69 -14.17
CA GLU A 60 0.65 7.26 -13.89
C GLU A 60 -0.68 6.56 -14.15
N GLY A 61 -1.57 7.22 -14.90
CA GLY A 61 -2.89 6.69 -15.22
C GLY A 61 -3.79 6.52 -14.00
N GLY A 62 -3.47 7.12 -12.85
CA GLY A 62 -4.18 6.91 -11.58
C GLY A 62 -3.72 5.68 -10.78
N ALA A 63 -2.70 4.95 -11.23
CA ALA A 63 -2.15 3.82 -10.45
C ALA A 63 -1.42 4.30 -9.18
N ASP A 64 -0.73 5.43 -9.28
CA ASP A 64 -0.21 6.25 -8.18
C ASP A 64 -1.23 6.46 -7.06
N LYS A 65 -2.44 6.92 -7.40
CA LYS A 65 -3.52 7.15 -6.44
C LYS A 65 -3.85 5.88 -5.64
N LEU A 66 -3.90 4.72 -6.30
CA LEU A 66 -4.10 3.44 -5.59
C LEU A 66 -2.87 2.99 -4.80
N GLY A 67 -1.66 3.38 -5.22
CA GLY A 67 -0.45 3.25 -4.42
C GLY A 67 -0.52 4.03 -3.13
N HIS A 68 -0.93 5.30 -3.17
CA HIS A 68 -1.16 6.13 -2.00
C HIS A 68 -2.19 5.51 -1.04
N ALA A 69 -3.33 5.06 -1.57
CA ALA A 69 -4.31 4.36 -0.76
C ALA A 69 -3.80 3.04 -0.18
N TRP A 70 -3.06 2.23 -0.95
CA TRP A 70 -2.56 0.95 -0.47
C TRP A 70 -1.48 1.13 0.59
N SER A 71 -0.57 2.09 0.40
CA SER A 71 0.45 2.45 1.38
C SER A 71 -0.18 2.98 2.67
N GLY A 72 -1.17 3.89 2.56
CA GLY A 72 -1.92 4.36 3.73
C GLY A 72 -2.64 3.23 4.47
N TYR A 73 -3.23 2.30 3.74
CA TYR A 73 -3.86 1.10 4.32
C TYR A 73 -2.83 0.21 5.04
N ALA A 74 -1.74 -0.18 4.37
CA ALA A 74 -0.74 -1.09 4.92
C ALA A 74 0.01 -0.49 6.11
N ILE A 75 0.46 0.77 6.01
CA ILE A 75 1.15 1.48 7.09
C ILE A 75 0.23 1.62 8.31
N SER A 76 -1.05 1.94 8.13
CA SER A 76 -1.98 2.04 9.26
C SER A 76 -2.09 0.74 10.06
N HIS A 77 -2.13 -0.41 9.38
CA HIS A 77 -2.15 -1.72 10.04
C HIS A 77 -0.82 -2.08 10.71
N LEU A 78 0.32 -1.67 10.15
CA LEU A 78 1.63 -1.85 10.80
C LEU A 78 1.70 -1.07 12.12
N PHE A 79 1.26 0.19 12.12
CA PHE A 79 1.19 0.99 13.34
C PHE A 79 0.17 0.42 14.33
N ALA A 80 -1.04 0.07 13.88
CA ALA A 80 -2.08 -0.50 14.73
C ALA A 80 -1.60 -1.79 15.41
N ASN A 81 -0.92 -2.67 14.66
CA ASN A 81 -0.29 -3.86 15.23
C ASN A 81 0.70 -3.49 16.34
N ARG A 82 1.59 -2.52 16.09
CA ARG A 82 2.60 -2.12 17.06
C ARG A 82 2.00 -1.44 18.29
N TYR A 83 0.91 -0.69 18.14
CA TYR A 83 0.17 -0.09 19.25
C TYR A 83 -0.53 -1.12 20.12
N GLU A 84 -1.15 -2.16 19.55
CA GLU A 84 -1.66 -3.28 20.36
C GLU A 84 -0.54 -3.92 21.20
N HIS A 85 0.66 -4.10 20.62
CA HIS A 85 1.83 -4.59 21.35
C HIS A 85 2.39 -3.60 22.40
N PHE A 86 2.04 -2.32 22.34
CA PHE A 86 2.36 -1.35 23.39
C PHE A 86 1.28 -1.31 24.49
N GLY A 87 0.15 -2.02 24.32
CA GLY A 87 -0.93 -2.08 25.31
C GLY A 87 -2.07 -1.09 25.06
N TYR A 88 -2.22 -0.58 23.83
CA TYR A 88 -3.45 0.10 23.41
C TYR A 88 -4.53 -0.93 23.10
N ASN A 89 -5.79 -0.59 23.38
CA ASN A 89 -6.90 -1.45 22.95
C ASN A 89 -7.10 -1.38 21.42
N ARG A 90 -7.91 -2.29 20.85
CA ARG A 90 -8.12 -2.38 19.39
C ARG A 90 -8.55 -1.06 18.76
N THR A 91 -9.52 -0.37 19.36
CA THR A 91 -10.05 0.89 18.83
C THR A 91 -9.02 2.01 18.91
N GLU A 92 -8.27 2.11 20.02
CA GLU A 92 -7.15 3.04 20.15
C GLU A 92 -6.06 2.74 19.12
N ALA A 93 -5.69 1.47 18.96
CA ALA A 93 -4.66 1.03 18.02
C ALA A 93 -5.07 1.28 16.56
N ALA A 94 -6.31 0.98 16.17
CA ALA A 94 -6.85 1.28 14.85
C ALA A 94 -6.80 2.80 14.58
N ARG A 95 -7.27 3.60 15.55
CA ARG A 95 -7.33 5.07 15.43
C ARG A 95 -5.94 5.68 15.30
N TYR A 96 -5.05 5.36 16.23
CA TYR A 96 -3.69 5.88 16.21
C TYR A 96 -2.91 5.32 15.02
N GLY A 97 -3.17 4.08 14.61
CA GLY A 97 -2.58 3.49 13.41
C GLY A 97 -2.92 4.28 12.15
N ALA A 98 -4.19 4.59 11.95
CA ALA A 98 -4.64 5.44 10.85
C ALA A 98 -4.06 6.85 10.92
N LEU A 99 -4.06 7.50 12.10
CA LEU A 99 -3.49 8.84 12.27
C LEU A 99 -1.98 8.88 12.01
N SER A 100 -1.23 7.90 12.49
CA SER A 100 0.20 7.76 12.21
C SER A 100 0.48 7.52 10.74
N SER A 101 -0.34 6.71 10.08
CA SER A 101 -0.25 6.53 8.64
C SER A 101 -0.49 7.83 7.88
N LEU A 102 -1.46 8.64 8.29
CA LEU A 102 -1.69 9.96 7.70
C LEU A 102 -0.54 10.92 7.96
N GLY A 103 0.09 10.85 9.14
CA GLY A 103 1.31 11.59 9.43
C GLY A 103 2.44 11.22 8.46
N VAL A 104 2.69 9.92 8.27
CA VAL A 104 3.76 9.45 7.37
C VAL A 104 3.45 9.77 5.91
N MET A 105 2.25 9.45 5.42
CA MET A 105 1.88 9.75 4.03
C MET A 105 1.80 11.26 3.79
N GLY A 106 1.36 12.05 4.77
CA GLY A 106 1.39 13.51 4.69
C GLY A 106 2.80 14.08 4.66
N LEU A 107 3.77 13.48 5.37
CA LEU A 107 5.18 13.83 5.23
C LEU A 107 5.71 13.53 3.82
N ILE A 108 5.23 12.46 3.18
CA ILE A 108 5.56 12.14 1.79
C ILE A 108 5.05 13.24 0.85
N GLU A 109 3.77 13.61 0.91
CA GLU A 109 3.22 14.71 0.08
C GLU A 109 3.94 16.04 0.31
N VAL A 110 4.29 16.33 1.58
CA VAL A 110 5.05 17.54 1.91
C VAL A 110 6.45 17.46 1.33
N GLY A 111 7.11 16.30 1.36
CA GLY A 111 8.41 16.09 0.74
C GLY A 111 8.34 16.26 -0.78
N ASP A 112 7.32 15.68 -1.42
CA ASP A 112 7.07 15.78 -2.86
C ASP A 112 6.90 17.24 -3.28
N ALA A 113 6.33 18.09 -2.43
CA ALA A 113 6.27 19.54 -2.67
C ALA A 113 7.64 20.18 -2.97
N PHE A 114 8.76 19.59 -2.53
CA PHE A 114 10.12 20.12 -2.71
C PHE A 114 10.95 19.32 -3.73
N SER A 115 10.31 18.54 -4.61
CA SER A 115 10.97 17.82 -5.70
C SER A 115 10.86 18.59 -7.02
N ASP A 116 11.86 18.47 -7.90
CA ASP A 116 11.74 18.94 -9.29
C ASP A 116 10.79 18.06 -10.11
N ASP A 117 10.64 16.78 -9.75
CA ASP A 117 9.83 15.80 -10.50
C ASP A 117 8.40 15.63 -9.93
N TYR A 118 8.24 15.76 -8.61
CA TYR A 118 6.95 15.63 -7.90
C TYR A 118 6.46 16.94 -7.25
N GLY A 119 5.20 17.00 -6.84
CA GLY A 119 4.64 18.13 -6.09
C GLY A 119 3.53 17.71 -5.15
N PHE A 120 3.16 18.56 -4.19
CA PHE A 120 2.06 18.24 -3.27
C PHE A 120 0.75 18.10 -4.05
N SER A 121 0.13 16.93 -3.96
CA SER A 121 -1.09 16.60 -4.67
C SER A 121 -2.25 16.39 -3.71
N TYR A 122 -3.33 17.19 -3.86
CA TYR A 122 -4.50 16.99 -3.01
C TYR A 122 -5.24 15.69 -3.37
N GLN A 123 -5.09 15.22 -4.61
CA GLN A 123 -5.62 13.94 -5.03
C GLN A 123 -4.92 12.79 -4.31
N ASP A 124 -3.59 12.80 -4.23
CA ASP A 124 -2.86 11.78 -3.46
C ASP A 124 -3.15 11.86 -1.98
N MET A 125 -3.21 13.07 -1.41
CA MET A 125 -3.67 13.25 -0.03
C MET A 125 -5.07 12.65 0.21
N LEU A 126 -6.01 12.79 -0.74
CA LEU A 126 -7.33 12.17 -0.62
C LEU A 126 -7.24 10.63 -0.63
N PHE A 127 -6.38 10.05 -1.45
CA PHE A 127 -6.16 8.61 -1.48
C PHE A 127 -5.41 8.10 -0.25
N ASN A 128 -4.48 8.88 0.31
CA ASN A 128 -3.86 8.62 1.61
C ASN A 128 -4.93 8.53 2.72
N VAL A 129 -5.87 9.48 2.72
CA VAL A 129 -7.04 9.48 3.63
C VAL A 129 -7.92 8.26 3.41
N ALA A 130 -8.24 7.92 2.16
CA ALA A 130 -9.05 6.75 1.84
C ALA A 130 -8.39 5.44 2.31
N GLY A 131 -7.08 5.30 2.10
CA GLY A 131 -6.27 4.18 2.56
C GLY A 131 -6.27 4.03 4.07
N ALA A 132 -5.95 5.11 4.79
CA ALA A 132 -5.94 5.11 6.26
C ALA A 132 -7.33 4.84 6.84
N ALA A 133 -8.40 5.35 6.23
CA ALA A 133 -9.78 5.08 6.62
C ALA A 133 -10.15 3.60 6.41
N LEU A 134 -9.78 3.02 5.28
CA LEU A 134 -9.96 1.59 5.03
C LEU A 134 -9.19 0.75 6.06
N GLY A 135 -7.96 1.13 6.38
CA GLY A 135 -7.16 0.48 7.40
C GLY A 135 -7.76 0.57 8.80
N TYR A 136 -8.29 1.73 9.19
CA TYR A 136 -9.06 1.86 10.43
C TYR A 136 -10.23 0.86 10.47
N VAL A 137 -11.05 0.85 9.42
CA VAL A 137 -12.25 -0.01 9.33
C VAL A 137 -11.86 -1.49 9.41
N LEU A 138 -10.87 -1.93 8.63
CA LEU A 138 -10.48 -3.34 8.60
C LEU A 138 -9.72 -3.77 9.86
N TRP A 139 -9.06 -2.86 10.58
CA TRP A 139 -8.48 -3.20 11.89
C TRP A 139 -9.53 -3.27 13.00
N GLU A 140 -10.45 -2.30 13.03
CA GLU A 140 -11.50 -2.19 14.06
C GLU A 140 -12.56 -3.28 13.93
N TYR A 141 -12.88 -3.69 12.70
CA TYR A 141 -13.95 -4.66 12.42
C TYR A 141 -13.40 -5.95 11.79
N PRO A 142 -12.91 -6.92 12.60
CA PRO A 142 -12.40 -8.22 12.12
C PRO A 142 -13.38 -9.00 11.23
N GLU A 143 -14.69 -8.83 11.46
CA GLU A 143 -15.74 -9.44 10.63
C GLU A 143 -15.73 -8.98 9.17
N ILE A 144 -15.27 -7.75 8.91
CA ILE A 144 -15.08 -7.23 7.56
C ILE A 144 -13.72 -7.70 7.03
N LYS A 145 -12.67 -7.62 7.88
CA LYS A 145 -11.30 -8.06 7.53
C LYS A 145 -11.22 -9.51 7.07
N ARG A 146 -12.01 -10.41 7.68
CA ARG A 146 -12.04 -11.82 7.24
C ARG A 146 -12.63 -11.99 5.84
N LYS A 147 -13.39 -11.01 5.34
CA LYS A 147 -14.07 -11.04 4.03
C LYS A 147 -13.31 -10.32 2.93
N VAL A 148 -12.64 -9.21 3.25
CA VAL A 148 -12.03 -8.34 2.23
C VAL A 148 -10.60 -7.99 2.61
N ASP A 149 -9.69 -8.11 1.64
CA ASP A 149 -8.35 -7.56 1.70
C ASP A 149 -8.14 -6.53 0.58
N PHE A 150 -7.36 -5.49 0.84
CA PHE A 150 -6.81 -4.60 -0.18
C PHE A 150 -5.35 -4.96 -0.43
N ARG A 151 -5.04 -5.47 -1.62
CA ARG A 151 -3.74 -6.05 -1.94
C ARG A 151 -3.05 -5.35 -3.10
N ALA A 152 -1.73 -5.33 -3.04
CA ALA A 152 -0.87 -4.97 -4.15
C ALA A 152 -0.21 -6.23 -4.70
N GLU A 153 -0.18 -6.38 -6.01
CA GLU A 153 0.62 -7.36 -6.74
C GLU A 153 1.77 -6.63 -7.42
N TYR A 154 3.01 -7.04 -7.15
CA TYR A 154 4.16 -6.61 -7.95
C TYR A 154 4.63 -7.76 -8.84
N ASN A 155 4.64 -7.53 -10.15
CA ASN A 155 5.13 -8.50 -11.13
C ASN A 155 6.44 -7.99 -11.76
N PRO A 156 7.61 -8.59 -11.47
CA PRO A 156 8.89 -8.14 -12.02
C PRO A 156 9.12 -8.59 -13.47
N PHE A 157 8.25 -9.43 -14.04
CA PHE A 157 8.47 -10.09 -15.34
C PHE A 157 8.00 -9.34 -16.60
N PRO A 158 7.04 -8.39 -16.59
CA PRO A 158 6.69 -7.61 -17.77
C PRO A 158 7.93 -6.94 -18.41
N SER A 159 7.91 -6.77 -19.73
CA SER A 159 8.93 -6.00 -20.43
C SER A 159 8.92 -4.53 -19.99
N GLY A 160 10.04 -3.84 -20.15
CA GLY A 160 10.14 -2.40 -19.95
C GLY A 160 11.15 -1.97 -18.90
N LYS A 161 11.35 -0.65 -18.78
CA LYS A 161 12.32 -0.09 -17.82
C LYS A 161 11.96 -0.52 -16.41
N ARG A 162 12.91 -1.07 -15.67
CA ARG A 162 12.75 -1.39 -14.24
C ARG A 162 13.17 -0.17 -13.43
N GLN A 163 12.32 0.25 -12.49
CA GLN A 163 12.70 1.29 -11.55
C GLN A 163 13.47 0.68 -10.38
N VAL A 164 14.40 1.45 -9.81
CA VAL A 164 15.13 1.04 -8.60
C VAL A 164 14.18 1.06 -7.40
N ASP A 165 13.33 2.07 -7.35
CA ASP A 165 12.25 2.17 -6.39
C ASP A 165 11.05 1.33 -6.86
N VAL A 166 10.74 0.28 -6.11
CA VAL A 166 9.61 -0.61 -6.38
C VAL A 166 8.28 0.03 -5.96
N THR A 167 8.32 1.03 -5.06
CA THR A 167 7.11 1.67 -4.53
C THR A 167 6.43 2.58 -5.55
N THR A 168 7.19 3.07 -6.54
CA THR A 168 6.72 3.94 -7.63
C THR A 168 6.72 3.26 -9.01
N ASP A 169 7.11 1.98 -9.11
CA ASP A 169 7.08 1.21 -10.37
C ASP A 169 5.66 0.72 -10.71
N TYR A 170 4.73 1.67 -10.92
CA TYR A 170 3.31 1.40 -11.10
C TYR A 170 2.98 0.55 -12.32
N GLN A 171 3.79 0.63 -13.38
CA GLN A 171 3.67 -0.24 -14.57
C GLN A 171 3.92 -1.73 -14.26
N ARG A 172 4.46 -2.08 -13.09
CA ARG A 172 4.63 -3.47 -12.63
C ARG A 172 3.69 -3.83 -11.50
N THR A 173 2.96 -2.85 -10.98
CA THR A 173 2.06 -3.03 -9.85
C THR A 173 0.61 -3.18 -10.32
N LYS A 174 -0.17 -3.99 -9.60
CA LYS A 174 -1.63 -4.00 -9.67
C LYS A 174 -2.18 -3.81 -8.27
N TYR A 175 -3.29 -3.11 -8.15
CA TYR A 175 -4.01 -2.98 -6.89
C TYR A 175 -5.37 -3.65 -7.01
N LEU A 176 -5.77 -4.41 -5.99
CA LEU A 176 -7.02 -5.16 -6.02
C LEU A 176 -7.69 -5.27 -4.65
N LEU A 177 -9.00 -5.36 -4.67
CA LEU A 177 -9.79 -5.87 -3.55
C LEU A 177 -10.03 -7.37 -3.75
N ALA A 178 -9.66 -8.17 -2.77
CA ALA A 178 -9.89 -9.60 -2.74
C ALA A 178 -11.03 -9.92 -1.75
N VAL A 179 -12.14 -10.42 -2.27
CA VAL A 179 -13.29 -10.90 -1.50
C VAL A 179 -13.13 -12.41 -1.28
N LYS A 180 -12.81 -12.79 -0.04
CA LYS A 180 -12.44 -14.14 0.36
C LYS A 180 -13.67 -14.95 0.72
N ALA A 181 -13.86 -16.10 0.05
CA ALA A 181 -15.03 -16.94 0.28
C ALA A 181 -15.08 -17.53 1.71
N ASP A 182 -13.93 -17.84 2.31
CA ASP A 182 -13.89 -18.35 3.69
C ASP A 182 -14.29 -17.34 4.76
N GLY A 183 -14.35 -16.05 4.41
CA GLY A 183 -14.87 -15.00 5.28
C GLY A 183 -16.39 -15.01 5.46
N PHE A 184 -17.14 -15.83 4.71
CA PHE A 184 -18.60 -15.87 4.75
C PHE A 184 -19.10 -17.19 5.35
N ASP A 185 -19.87 -17.09 6.44
CA ASP A 185 -20.40 -18.28 7.13
C ASP A 185 -21.40 -19.08 6.27
N ALA A 186 -22.08 -18.41 5.33
CA ALA A 186 -22.99 -19.04 4.37
C ALA A 186 -22.27 -19.96 3.37
N ILE A 187 -20.95 -19.83 3.19
CA ILE A 187 -20.17 -20.69 2.29
C ILE A 187 -19.64 -21.85 3.12
N GLU A 188 -20.42 -22.94 3.17
CA GLU A 188 -20.04 -24.12 3.96
C GLU A 188 -19.08 -25.07 3.21
N ASN A 189 -19.15 -25.09 1.87
CA ASN A 189 -18.36 -26.00 1.04
C ASN A 189 -16.84 -25.78 1.24
N PRO A 190 -16.07 -26.80 1.70
CA PRO A 190 -14.65 -26.64 1.99
C PRO A 190 -13.80 -26.23 0.80
N TRP A 191 -14.15 -26.65 -0.42
CA TRP A 191 -13.42 -26.31 -1.63
C TRP A 191 -13.61 -24.84 -2.01
N LEU A 192 -14.85 -24.34 -1.92
CA LEU A 192 -15.16 -22.95 -2.23
C LEU A 192 -14.47 -21.98 -1.28
N LYS A 193 -14.21 -22.36 -0.01
CA LYS A 193 -13.46 -21.54 0.95
C LYS A 193 -12.02 -21.23 0.52
N HIS A 194 -11.45 -21.95 -0.45
CA HIS A 194 -10.12 -21.68 -0.99
C HIS A 194 -10.14 -20.70 -2.16
N LEU A 195 -11.31 -20.18 -2.54
CA LEU A 195 -11.47 -19.23 -3.63
C LEU A 195 -11.64 -17.80 -3.10
N GLU A 196 -11.26 -16.85 -3.94
CA GLU A 196 -11.49 -15.43 -3.72
C GLU A 196 -11.86 -14.75 -5.03
N PHE A 197 -12.75 -13.77 -4.95
CA PHE A 197 -13.14 -12.93 -6.07
C PHE A 197 -12.33 -11.64 -6.04
N HIS A 198 -11.80 -11.22 -7.19
CA HIS A 198 -10.97 -10.04 -7.32
C HIS A 198 -11.66 -8.96 -8.11
N VAL A 199 -11.50 -7.71 -7.68
CA VAL A 199 -11.72 -6.52 -8.50
C VAL A 199 -10.44 -5.70 -8.42
N GLY A 200 -9.82 -5.41 -9.55
CA GLY A 200 -8.54 -4.70 -9.54
C GLY A 200 -8.33 -3.75 -10.70
N TYR A 201 -7.29 -2.93 -10.53
CA TYR A 201 -6.89 -1.88 -11.46
C TYR A 201 -5.37 -1.91 -11.64
N TYR A 202 -4.92 -1.62 -12.86
CA TYR A 202 -3.52 -1.39 -13.14
C TYR A 202 -3.30 -0.55 -14.40
N ALA A 203 -2.15 0.11 -14.45
CA ALA A 203 -1.69 0.92 -15.58
C ALA A 203 -0.39 0.35 -16.17
N ARG A 204 -0.16 0.46 -17.47
CA ARG A 204 1.05 -0.06 -18.17
C ARG A 204 1.61 0.97 -19.14
N ASN A 205 2.93 0.90 -19.35
CA ASN A 205 3.70 1.67 -20.33
C ASN A 205 3.72 3.20 -20.10
N TYR A 206 3.44 3.67 -18.88
CA TYR A 206 3.50 5.10 -18.53
C TYR A 206 4.93 5.62 -18.44
N ALA A 207 5.83 4.88 -17.78
CA ALA A 207 7.25 5.23 -17.65
C ALA A 207 8.04 5.25 -18.98
N GLU A 208 7.45 4.70 -20.05
CA GLU A 208 8.06 4.63 -21.39
C GLU A 208 7.55 5.71 -22.34
N TYR A 209 6.47 6.40 -21.96
CA TYR A 209 5.84 7.40 -22.80
C TYR A 209 6.78 8.60 -23.01
N GLN A 210 6.88 9.04 -24.26
CA GLN A 210 7.62 10.24 -24.64
C GLN A 210 6.71 11.12 -25.52
N PRO A 211 6.64 12.43 -25.28
CA PRO A 211 5.90 13.32 -26.16
C PRO A 211 6.33 13.16 -27.62
N GLY A 212 5.37 12.87 -28.50
CA GLY A 212 5.62 12.65 -29.93
C GLY A 212 5.87 11.19 -30.34
N SER A 213 5.94 10.23 -29.40
CA SER A 213 5.93 8.80 -29.71
C SER A 213 4.51 8.23 -29.82
N ALA A 214 4.38 7.00 -30.32
CA ALA A 214 3.10 6.31 -30.32
C ALA A 214 2.64 6.07 -28.87
N ASP A 215 1.44 6.53 -28.53
CA ASP A 215 0.87 6.37 -27.19
C ASP A 215 0.42 4.91 -26.97
N GLN A 216 1.25 4.16 -26.25
CA GLN A 216 1.01 2.77 -25.84
C GLN A 216 0.55 2.65 -24.38
N ARG A 217 0.18 3.77 -23.73
CA ARG A 217 -0.29 3.74 -22.34
C ARG A 217 -1.65 3.07 -22.27
N GLU A 218 -1.79 2.20 -21.29
CA GLU A 218 -3.02 1.42 -21.09
C GLU A 218 -3.41 1.37 -19.62
N ARG A 219 -4.71 1.49 -19.39
CA ARG A 219 -5.35 1.31 -18.08
C ARG A 219 -6.32 0.15 -18.18
N HIS A 220 -6.33 -0.66 -17.15
CA HIS A 220 -7.08 -1.90 -17.14
C HIS A 220 -7.88 -2.01 -15.84
N LEU A 221 -9.18 -2.26 -15.99
CA LEU A 221 -10.00 -2.81 -14.92
C LEU A 221 -10.11 -4.31 -15.14
N TYR A 222 -10.03 -5.10 -14.07
CA TYR A 222 -10.23 -6.53 -14.16
C TYR A 222 -11.12 -7.05 -13.04
N ILE A 223 -11.84 -8.12 -13.37
CA ILE A 223 -12.44 -9.02 -12.40
C ILE A 223 -11.73 -10.37 -12.49
N GLY A 224 -11.62 -11.08 -11.37
CA GLY A 224 -10.89 -12.34 -11.34
C GLY A 224 -11.42 -13.33 -10.32
N LEU A 225 -11.04 -14.59 -10.53
CA LEU A 225 -11.22 -15.67 -9.56
C LEU A 225 -9.84 -16.22 -9.21
N GLY A 226 -9.48 -16.15 -7.94
CA GLY A 226 -8.17 -16.51 -7.41
C GLY A 226 -8.21 -17.54 -6.29
N LEU A 227 -7.02 -18.00 -5.93
CA LEU A 227 -6.80 -18.86 -4.77
C LEU A 227 -6.54 -18.01 -3.52
N ASN A 228 -7.27 -18.29 -2.45
CA ASN A 228 -7.00 -17.73 -1.13
C ASN A 228 -5.74 -18.39 -0.55
N LEU A 229 -4.59 -17.81 -0.89
CA LEU A 229 -3.30 -18.31 -0.43
C LEU A 229 -3.11 -18.17 1.08
N THR A 230 -3.70 -17.14 1.71
CA THR A 230 -3.68 -17.01 3.17
C THR A 230 -4.23 -18.27 3.82
N LYS A 231 -5.39 -18.75 3.35
CA LYS A 231 -6.00 -19.99 3.85
C LYS A 231 -5.15 -21.23 3.53
N LEU A 232 -4.63 -21.33 2.31
CA LEU A 232 -3.86 -22.51 1.86
C LEU A 232 -2.52 -22.67 2.61
N LEU A 233 -1.83 -21.55 2.86
CA LEU A 233 -0.44 -21.56 3.33
C LEU A 233 -0.32 -21.40 4.85
N SER A 234 -1.22 -20.66 5.51
CA SER A 234 -1.11 -20.40 6.95
C SER A 234 -1.08 -21.64 7.86
N PRO A 235 -1.71 -22.78 7.52
CA PRO A 235 -1.55 -24.02 8.30
C PRO A 235 -0.14 -24.63 8.22
N HIS A 236 0.65 -24.28 7.20
CA HIS A 236 1.93 -24.91 6.88
C HIS A 236 3.13 -23.99 7.12
N VAL A 237 2.93 -22.67 6.95
CA VAL A 237 4.00 -21.66 7.04
C VAL A 237 3.46 -20.43 7.75
N ASN A 238 4.24 -19.87 8.67
CA ASN A 238 3.94 -18.56 9.23
C ASN A 238 4.25 -17.47 8.20
N THR A 239 3.21 -16.96 7.56
CA THR A 239 3.30 -15.88 6.56
C THR A 239 3.38 -14.49 7.17
N GLY A 240 3.29 -14.37 8.51
CA GLY A 240 3.25 -13.08 9.21
C GLY A 240 2.07 -12.18 8.81
N GLY A 241 1.07 -12.73 8.11
CA GLY A 241 -0.05 -11.97 7.56
C GLY A 241 0.28 -11.17 6.30
N VAL A 242 1.47 -11.33 5.69
CA VAL A 242 1.89 -10.62 4.46
C VAL A 242 0.90 -10.82 3.31
N LEU A 243 0.33 -12.02 3.19
CA LEU A 243 -0.64 -12.35 2.14
C LEU A 243 -1.99 -11.61 2.26
N ASN A 244 -2.24 -10.92 3.37
CA ASN A 244 -3.40 -10.02 3.49
C ASN A 244 -3.16 -8.65 2.83
N TYR A 245 -1.94 -8.37 2.38
CA TYR A 245 -1.53 -7.10 1.76
C TYR A 245 -0.88 -7.32 0.39
N VAL A 246 -0.27 -8.47 0.17
CA VAL A 246 0.43 -8.81 -1.08
C VAL A 246 -0.32 -9.91 -1.80
N GLN A 247 -0.62 -9.66 -3.07
CA GLN A 247 -1.14 -10.66 -3.99
C GLN A 247 0.03 -11.31 -4.75
N VAL A 248 0.02 -12.64 -4.81
CA VAL A 248 1.04 -13.40 -5.55
C VAL A 248 0.62 -13.51 -7.02
N PRO A 249 1.48 -13.09 -7.98
CA PRO A 249 1.18 -13.22 -9.40
C PRO A 249 0.84 -14.67 -9.80
N TYR A 250 0.01 -14.83 -10.84
CA TYR A 250 -0.34 -16.12 -11.45
C TYR A 250 -1.15 -17.09 -10.57
N THR A 251 -1.78 -16.59 -9.51
CA THR A 251 -2.61 -17.40 -8.60
C THR A 251 -4.11 -17.19 -8.81
N TYR A 252 -4.48 -16.59 -9.94
CA TYR A 252 -5.83 -16.22 -10.32
C TYR A 252 -5.96 -16.15 -11.85
N VAL A 253 -7.20 -16.23 -12.32
CA VAL A 253 -7.58 -15.98 -13.71
C VAL A 253 -8.41 -14.71 -13.78
N THR A 254 -8.25 -13.94 -14.86
CA THR A 254 -8.91 -12.63 -15.02
C THR A 254 -9.67 -12.51 -16.32
N LEU A 255 -10.73 -11.70 -16.25
CA LEU A 255 -11.28 -11.00 -17.39
C LEU A 255 -10.88 -9.52 -17.25
N ASP A 256 -10.02 -9.05 -18.13
CA ASP A 256 -9.57 -7.66 -18.18
C ASP A 256 -10.35 -6.85 -19.22
N ARG A 257 -10.51 -5.56 -18.92
CA ARG A 257 -11.05 -4.56 -19.83
C ARG A 257 -10.04 -3.43 -19.96
N ASN A 258 -9.43 -3.34 -21.13
CA ASN A 258 -8.63 -2.17 -21.50
C ASN A 258 -9.56 -0.96 -21.66
N LEU A 259 -9.31 0.10 -20.88
CA LEU A 259 -10.09 1.34 -20.89
C LEU A 259 -9.70 2.30 -22.01
N ASP A 260 -8.61 1.98 -22.72
CA ASP A 260 -7.96 2.84 -23.70
C ASP A 260 -8.03 2.28 -25.13
N GLN A 261 -8.57 1.08 -25.31
CA GLN A 261 -8.96 0.52 -26.60
C GLN A 261 -10.38 0.98 -26.97
N ARG A 262 -10.55 1.43 -28.22
CA ARG A 262 -11.84 1.81 -28.81
C ARG A 262 -12.54 0.60 -29.40
#